data_AF-A0A3D5B2D7-F1
#
_entry.id   AF-A0A3D5B2D7-F1
#
_cell.length_a   1.000
_cell.length_b   1.000
_cell.length_c   1.000
_cell.angle_alpha   90.00
_cell.angle_beta   90.00
_cell.angle_gamma   90.00
#
_symmetry.space_group_name_H-M   'P 1'
#
loop_
_entity.id
_entity.type
_entity.pdbx_description
1 polymer ?
#
loop_
_entity_poly.entity_id
_entity_poly.type
_entity_poly.pdbx_seq_one_letter_code
_entity_poly.pdbx_strand_id
1 'polypeptide(L)' 'MRFDAFSPALLKQEYRKLCFLLGKKVLVIKNDGGREATVLDLTDDLGLDVLYDDGKREHLISGEVSLRSIF' A
#
# COMPACT_ATOMS: atom_id res chain seq x y z
N MET A 1 4.09 15.95 27.51
CA MET A 1 4.13 15.22 26.22
C MET A 1 2.73 15.31 25.63
N ARG A 2 2.53 16.13 24.59
CA ARG A 2 1.23 16.25 23.94
C ARG A 2 1.13 15.11 22.93
N PHE A 3 0.29 14.12 23.23
CA PHE A 3 -0.06 13.11 22.25
C PHE A 3 -1.02 13.78 21.28
N ASP A 4 -0.49 14.34 20.19
CA ASP A 4 -1.31 14.74 19.04
C ASP A 4 -1.73 13.45 18.32
N ALA A 5 -2.53 12.62 19.00
CA ALA A 5 -2.91 11.25 18.64
C ALA A 5 -3.66 11.13 17.29
N PHE A 6 -3.88 12.26 16.61
CA PHE A 6 -4.63 12.38 15.37
C PHE A 6 -3.98 13.34 14.36
N SER A 7 -2.68 13.65 14.47
CA SER A 7 -1.98 14.34 13.37
C SER A 7 -1.90 13.39 12.16
N PRO A 8 -2.57 13.69 11.04
CA PRO A 8 -2.61 12.78 9.90
C PRO A 8 -1.23 12.53 9.30
N ALA A 9 -0.38 13.56 9.30
CA ALA A 9 1.00 13.48 8.82
C ALA A 9 1.86 12.56 9.69
N LEU A 10 1.74 12.66 11.03
CA LEU A 10 2.46 11.77 11.95
C LEU A 10 1.94 10.33 11.83
N LEU A 11 0.63 10.13 11.74
CA LEU A 11 0.03 8.81 11.55
C LEU A 11 0.54 8.15 10.27
N LYS A 12 0.53 8.88 9.14
CA LYS A 12 1.06 8.40 7.87
C LYS A 12 2.54 8.04 7.97
N GLN A 13 3.34 8.88 8.63
CA GLN A 13 4.77 8.63 8.80
C GLN A 13 5.04 7.36 9.62
N GLU A 14 4.34 7.16 10.74
CA GLU A 14 4.49 5.96 11.55
C GLU A 14 3.96 4.71 10.83
N TYR A 15 2.81 4.82 10.17
CA TYR A 15 2.26 3.70 9.40
C TYR A 15 3.18 3.29 8.24
N ARG A 16 3.81 4.25 7.55
CA ARG A 16 4.80 4.00 6.49
C ARG A 16 5.98 3.16 7.00
N LYS A 17 6.49 3.44 8.20
CA LYS A 17 7.62 2.69 8.79
C LYS A 17 7.25 1.24 9.09
N LEU A 18 5.99 0.97 9.39
CA LEU A 18 5.47 -0.35 9.75
C LEU A 18 4.89 -1.12 8.54
N CYS A 19 4.58 -0.42 7.46
CA CYS A 19 4.01 -1.00 6.25
C CYS A 19 5.05 -1.85 5.52
N PHE A 20 5.08 -3.13 5.84
CA PHE A 20 5.99 -4.09 5.23
C PHE A 20 5.71 -4.35 3.75
N LEU A 21 4.64 -3.82 3.16
CA LEU A 21 4.34 -4.01 1.73
C LEU A 21 5.18 -3.10 0.82
N LEU A 22 5.71 -1.98 1.35
CA LEU A 22 6.42 -0.98 0.55
C LEU A 22 7.63 -1.56 -0.19
N GLY A 23 7.73 -1.24 -1.48
CA GLY A 23 8.76 -1.72 -2.38
C GLY A 23 8.62 -3.20 -2.78
N LYS A 24 7.60 -3.91 -2.29
CA LYS A 24 7.39 -5.33 -2.60
C LYS A 24 6.40 -5.51 -3.74
N LYS A 25 6.56 -6.64 -4.44
CA LYS A 25 5.63 -7.12 -5.46
C LYS A 25 4.48 -7.89 -4.80
N VAL A 26 3.25 -7.52 -5.15
CA VAL A 26 2.00 -8.07 -4.61
C VAL A 26 1.07 -8.46 -5.75
N LEU A 27 0.25 -9.47 -5.51
CA LEU A 27 -0.89 -9.78 -6.34
C LEU A 27 -2.11 -9.01 -5.84
N VAL A 28 -2.58 -8.04 -6.62
CA VAL A 28 -3.84 -7.32 -6.34
C VAL A 28 -5.00 -8.18 -6.80
N ILE A 29 -5.91 -8.54 -5.90
CA ILE A 29 -7.09 -9.35 -6.22
C ILE A 29 -8.25 -8.42 -6.58
N LYS A 30 -8.84 -8.64 -7.77
CA LYS A 30 -10.02 -7.96 -8.28
C LYS A 30 -11.05 -9.00 -8.73
N ASN A 31 -12.25 -8.55 -9.08
CA ASN A 31 -13.35 -9.43 -9.48
C ASN A 31 -13.01 -10.30 -10.71
N ASP A 32 -12.13 -9.82 -11.59
CA ASP A 32 -11.69 -10.49 -12.82
C ASP A 32 -10.40 -11.31 -12.64
N GLY A 33 -9.86 -11.37 -11.42
CA GLY A 33 -8.67 -12.15 -11.08
C GLY A 33 -7.56 -11.34 -10.41
N GLY A 34 -6.36 -11.91 -10.38
CA GLY A 34 -5.19 -11.30 -9.76
C GLY A 34 -4.29 -10.59 -10.77
N ARG A 35 -3.83 -9.38 -10.44
CA ARG A 35 -2.84 -8.61 -11.24
C ARG A 35 -1.63 -8.26 -10.39
N GLU A 36 -0.44 -8.58 -10.88
CA GLU A 36 0.82 -8.30 -10.20
C GLU A 36 1.14 -6.79 -10.27
N ALA A 37 1.55 -6.23 -9.13
CA ALA A 37 1.92 -4.83 -8.98
C ALA A 37 3.02 -4.65 -7.93
N THR A 38 3.77 -3.56 -8.01
CA THR A 38 4.71 -3.13 -6.97
C THR A 38 4.10 -2.02 -6.14
N VAL A 39 4.15 -2.14 -4.81
CA VAL A 39 3.70 -1.08 -3.90
C VAL A 39 4.78 -0.01 -3.82
N LEU A 40 4.48 1.20 -4.29
CA LEU A 40 5.43 2.31 -4.35
C LEU A 40 5.44 3.13 -3.05
N ASP A 41 4.26 3.47 -2.53
CA ASP A 41 4.11 4.30 -1.34
C ASP A 41 2.70 4.16 -0.74
N LEU A 42 2.45 4.93 0.33
CA LEU A 42 1.14 5.19 0.87
C LEU A 42 0.57 6.52 0.34
N THR A 43 -0.70 6.52 -0.01
CA THR A 43 -1.47 7.73 -0.32
C THR A 43 -1.82 8.50 0.96
N ASP A 44 -2.34 9.72 0.83
CA ASP A 44 -2.66 10.59 1.99
C ASP A 44 -3.82 10.05 2.84
N ASP A 45 -4.70 9.26 2.23
CA ASP A 45 -5.79 8.51 2.86
C ASP A 45 -5.35 7.11 3.36
N LEU A 46 -4.03 6.88 3.46
CA LEU A 46 -3.42 5.63 3.93
C LEU A 46 -3.68 4.39 3.06
N GLY A 47 -4.13 4.60 1.82
CA GLY A 47 -4.19 3.56 0.79
C GLY A 47 -2.81 3.20 0.23
N LEU A 48 -2.77 2.18 -0.64
CA LEU A 48 -1.57 1.77 -1.36
C LEU A 48 -1.50 2.45 -2.72
N ASP A 49 -0.37 3.05 -3.03
CA ASP A 49 -0.03 3.48 -4.36
C ASP A 49 0.75 2.37 -5.07
N VAL A 50 0.18 1.78 -6.12
CA VAL A 50 0.74 0.61 -6.79
C VAL A 50 1.02 0.87 -8.27
N LEU A 51 2.09 0.25 -8.77
CA LEU A 51 2.44 0.22 -10.19
C LEU A 51 2.31 -1.22 -10.71
N TYR A 52 1.34 -1.44 -11.60
CA TYR A 52 1.16 -2.72 -12.29
C TYR A 52 2.30 -2.97 -13.29
N ASP A 53 2.52 -4.24 -13.62
CA ASP A 53 3.55 -4.65 -14.59
C ASP A 53 3.35 -4.08 -16.01
N ASP A 54 2.11 -3.68 -16.35
CA ASP A 54 1.78 -2.98 -17.61
C ASP A 54 2.07 -1.47 -17.58
N GLY A 55 2.64 -0.97 -16.48
CA GLY A 55 2.98 0.44 -16.27
C GLY A 55 1.83 1.30 -15.76
N LYS A 56 0.62 0.74 -15.59
CA LYS A 56 -0.50 1.48 -15.01
C LYS A 56 -0.29 1.70 -13.51
N ARG A 57 -0.57 2.92 -13.04
CA ARG A 57 -0.59 3.28 -11.61
C ARG A 57 -2.02 3.30 -11.08
N GLU A 58 -2.24 2.85 -9.85
CA GLU A 58 -3.54 2.86 -9.19
C GLU A 58 -3.41 3.12 -7.70
N HIS A 59 -4.40 3.81 -7.12
CA HIS A 59 -4.52 4.05 -5.69
C HIS A 59 -5.57 3.11 -5.11
N LEU A 60 -5.14 2.24 -4.20
CA LEU A 60 -5.98 1.23 -3.56
C LEU A 60 -6.28 1.67 -2.13
N ILE A 61 -7.47 2.24 -1.91
CA ILE A 61 -7.97 2.53 -0.56
C ILE A 61 -8.42 1.24 0.17
N SER A 62 -8.89 0.24 -0.58
CA SER A 62 -9.48 -0.99 -0.05
C SER A 62 -9.37 -2.15 -1.03
N GLY A 63 -9.49 -3.37 -0.51
CA GLY A 63 -9.46 -4.61 -1.27
C GLY A 63 -8.45 -5.59 -0.69
N GLU A 64 -8.12 -6.61 -1.47
CA GLU A 64 -7.18 -7.64 -1.06
C GLU A 64 -5.90 -7.59 -1.91
N VAL A 65 -4.76 -7.66 -1.23
CA VAL A 65 -3.46 -7.86 -1.84
C VAL A 65 -2.78 -9.04 -1.18
N SER A 66 -2.09 -9.85 -1.97
CA SER A 66 -1.35 -11.01 -1.48
C SER A 66 0.13 -10.84 -1.77
N LEU A 67 0.98 -11.02 -0.76
CA LEU A 67 2.40 -11.21 -0.99
C LEU A 67 2.65 -12.64 -1.43
N ARG A 68 3.31 -12.80 -2.57
CA ARG A 68 3.87 -14.08 -3.01
C ARG A 68 5.32 -14.28 -2.59
N SER A 69 5.83 -13.34 -1.79
CA SER A 69 7.18 -13.43 -1.24
C SER A 69 7.15 -14.28 0.03
N ILE A 70 7.93 -15.35 0.01
CA ILE A 70 8.42 -16.02 1.21
C ILE A 70 9.53 -15.15 1.82
N PHE A 71 9.16 -14.06 2.49
CA PHE A 71 10.01 -13.62 3.60
C PHE A 71 9.83 -14.63 4.74
#